data_AF-A0A1I2XG10-F1
#
_entry.id   AF-A0A1I2XG10-F1
#
_cell.length_a   1.000
_cell.length_b   1.000
_cell.length_c   1.000
_cell.angle_alpha   90.00
_cell.angle_beta   90.00
_cell.angle_gamma   90.00
#
_symmetry.space_group_name_H-M   'P 1'
#
loop_
_entity.id
_entity.type
_entity.pdbx_description
1 polymer ?
#
loop_
_entity_poly.entity_id
_entity_poly.type
_entity_poly.pdbx_seq_one_letter_code
_entity_poly.pdbx_strand_id
1 'polypeptide(L)'
;MELKDRVVVIDEKNMAVLSYLYGEMNIDDLGKVVNKHLCACLDEIEEDLTMANRVPHCSECEYLKCVDYMYKNYYCDHEYRTDDMGKVGVDNPPETSPAWCPKRAKFNIMGGLNNGR
;
A
#
# COMPACT_ATOMS: atom_id res chain seq x y z
N MET A 1 -4.97 8.29 27.79
CA MET A 1 -6.14 7.75 27.08
C MET A 1 -6.94 6.94 28.10
N GLU A 2 -8.13 7.39 28.45
CA GLU A 2 -8.96 6.76 29.49
C GLU A 2 -9.84 5.65 28.89
N LEU A 3 -10.35 4.73 29.71
CA LEU A 3 -11.22 3.62 29.26
C LEU A 3 -12.47 4.11 28.51
N LYS A 4 -13.05 5.23 28.95
CA LYS A 4 -14.21 5.87 28.31
C LYS A 4 -13.90 6.39 26.90
N ASP A 5 -12.64 6.66 26.59
CA ASP A 5 -12.20 7.11 25.26
C ASP A 5 -11.95 5.91 24.32
N ARG A 6 -12.07 4.67 24.82
CA ARG A 6 -11.76 3.43 24.09
C ARG A 6 -12.99 2.53 23.88
N VAL A 7 -14.12 2.84 24.53
CA VAL A 7 -15.35 2.03 24.45
C VAL A 7 -16.43 2.84 23.74
N VAL A 8 -16.90 2.32 22.61
CA VAL A 8 -18.09 2.84 21.92
C VAL A 8 -19.29 2.07 22.43
N VAL A 9 -20.25 2.78 23.03
CA VAL A 9 -21.52 2.21 23.47
C VAL A 9 -22.55 2.46 22.38
N ILE A 10 -23.17 1.41 21.87
CA ILE A 10 -24.28 1.52 20.93
C ILE A 10 -25.52 1.95 21.72
N ASP A 11 -26.05 3.13 21.41
CA ASP A 11 -27.21 3.67 22.10
C ASP A 11 -28.54 3.29 21.41
N GLU A 12 -29.66 3.62 22.06
CA GLU A 12 -31.00 3.33 21.53
C GLU A 12 -31.27 4.00 20.18
N LYS A 13 -30.70 5.19 19.94
CA LYS A 13 -30.85 5.90 18.66
C LYS A 13 -30.12 5.17 17.55
N ASN A 14 -28.90 4.69 17.81
CA ASN A 14 -28.14 3.87 16.88
C ASN A 14 -28.93 2.60 16.52
N MET A 15 -29.47 1.90 17.52
CA MET A 15 -30.26 0.68 17.28
C MET A 15 -31.55 0.95 16.51
N ALA A 16 -32.27 2.03 16.80
CA ALA A 16 -33.49 2.39 16.08
C ALA A 16 -33.21 2.66 14.59
N VAL A 17 -32.14 3.40 14.28
CA VAL A 17 -31.73 3.67 12.89
C VAL A 17 -31.30 2.39 12.19
N LEU A 18 -30.55 1.52 12.86
CA LEU A 18 -30.14 0.23 12.29
C LEU A 18 -31.35 -0.66 12.00
N SER A 19 -32.32 -0.74 12.91
CA SER A 19 -33.56 -1.49 12.68
C SER A 19 -34.39 -0.94 11.52
N TYR A 20 -34.38 0.38 11.32
CA TYR A 20 -35.05 0.99 10.16
C TYR A 20 -34.37 0.68 8.83
N LEU A 21 -33.03 0.69 8.79
CA LEU A 21 -32.26 0.49 7.56
C LEU A 21 -32.12 -0.98 7.15
N TYR A 22 -31.89 -1.85 8.14
CA TYR A 22 -31.56 -3.26 7.92
C TYR A 22 -32.68 -4.22 8.34
N GLY A 23 -33.78 -3.71 8.92
CA GLY A 23 -34.83 -4.52 9.53
C GLY A 23 -34.48 -4.96 10.95
N GLU A 24 -35.35 -5.76 11.58
CA GLU A 24 -35.04 -6.33 12.90
C GLU A 24 -33.71 -7.09 12.85
N MET A 25 -32.75 -6.61 13.63
CA MET A 25 -31.43 -7.20 13.77
C MET A 25 -31.21 -7.63 15.21
N ASN A 26 -30.73 -8.86 15.39
CA ASN A 26 -30.22 -9.32 16.68
C ASN A 26 -28.74 -8.93 16.85
N ILE A 27 -28.18 -9.25 18.01
CA ILE A 27 -26.77 -8.94 18.33
C ILE A 27 -25.76 -9.62 17.41
N ASP A 28 -26.08 -10.80 16.87
CA ASP A 28 -25.21 -11.52 15.95
C ASP A 28 -25.16 -10.84 14.58
N ASP A 29 -26.31 -10.37 14.09
CA ASP A 29 -26.40 -9.64 12.83
C ASP A 29 -25.68 -8.28 12.94
N LEU A 30 -25.81 -7.61 14.09
CA LEU A 30 -25.05 -6.40 14.38
C LEU A 30 -23.55 -6.68 14.41
N GLY A 31 -23.15 -7.79 15.04
CA GLY A 31 -21.78 -8.28 15.05
C GLY A 31 -21.23 -8.47 13.63
N LYS A 32 -22.00 -9.06 12.71
CA LYS A 32 -21.57 -9.23 11.31
C LYS A 32 -21.31 -7.89 10.61
N VAL A 33 -22.21 -6.92 10.77
CA VAL A 33 -22.09 -5.59 10.15
C VAL A 33 -20.85 -4.87 10.68
N VAL A 34 -20.72 -4.80 12.01
CA VAL A 34 -19.58 -4.13 12.65
C VAL A 34 -18.26 -4.81 12.27
N ASN A 35 -18.20 -6.14 12.32
CA ASN A 35 -16.98 -6.87 11.93
C ASN A 35 -16.63 -6.65 10.46
N LYS A 36 -17.61 -6.59 9.55
CA LYS A 36 -17.34 -6.28 8.14
C LYS A 36 -16.71 -4.90 7.96
N HIS A 37 -17.23 -3.89 8.65
CA HIS A 37 -16.65 -2.55 8.61
C HIS A 37 -15.26 -2.50 9.25
N LEU A 38 -15.08 -3.19 10.37
CA LEU A 38 -13.77 -3.32 11.01
C LEU A 38 -12.74 -3.99 10.09
N CYS A 39 -13.12 -5.06 9.39
CA CYS A 39 -12.24 -5.70 8.41
C CYS A 39 -11.80 -4.72 7.34
N ALA A 40 -12.71 -3.96 6.74
CA ALA A 40 -12.35 -2.97 5.72
C ALA A 40 -11.39 -1.89 6.27
N CYS A 41 -11.64 -1.38 7.48
CA CYS A 41 -10.73 -0.42 8.12
C CYS A 41 -9.36 -1.05 8.44
N LEU A 42 -9.32 -2.32 8.86
CA LEU A 42 -8.07 -3.02 9.13
C LEU A 42 -7.27 -3.24 7.84
N ASP A 43 -7.93 -3.62 6.74
CA ASP A 43 -7.31 -3.78 5.42
C ASP A 43 -6.68 -2.46 4.96
N GLU A 44 -7.39 -1.32 5.08
CA GLU A 44 -6.87 0.02 4.76
C GLU A 44 -5.64 0.38 5.61
N ILE A 45 -5.69 0.13 6.93
CA ILE A 45 -4.56 0.38 7.83
C ILE A 45 -3.37 -0.51 7.48
N GLU A 46 -3.61 -1.78 7.18
CA GLU A 46 -2.57 -2.71 6.78
C GLU A 46 -1.92 -2.27 5.47
N GLU A 47 -2.72 -1.89 4.46
CA GLU A 47 -2.23 -1.34 3.20
C GLU A 47 -1.33 -0.12 3.44
N ASP A 48 -1.76 0.83 4.26
CA ASP A 48 -0.98 2.01 4.64
C ASP A 48 0.35 1.66 5.32
N LEU A 49 0.32 0.71 6.27
CA LEU A 49 1.53 0.22 6.95
C LEU A 49 2.46 -0.51 5.97
N THR A 50 1.91 -1.28 5.03
CA THR A 50 2.73 -1.93 4.00
C THR A 50 3.39 -0.87 3.14
N MET A 51 2.65 0.14 2.67
CA MET A 51 3.15 1.22 1.81
C MET A 51 4.21 2.07 2.51
N ALA A 52 4.05 2.37 3.80
CA ALA A 52 5.03 3.12 4.58
C ALA A 52 6.40 2.42 4.71
N ASN A 53 6.41 1.08 4.66
CA ASN A 53 7.62 0.26 4.81
C ASN A 53 8.21 -0.25 3.50
N ARG A 54 7.64 0.12 2.34
CA ARG A 54 8.19 -0.27 1.03
C ARG A 54 9.48 0.50 0.76
N VAL A 55 10.62 -0.12 1.06
CA VAL A 55 11.92 0.34 0.54
C VAL A 55 12.12 -0.30 -0.83
N PRO A 56 12.28 0.48 -1.91
CA PRO A 56 12.51 -0.09 -3.23
C PRO A 56 13.83 -0.85 -3.29
N HIS A 57 13.87 -1.92 -4.08
CA HIS A 57 15.12 -2.63 -4.44
C HIS A 57 16.17 -1.73 -5.12
N CYS A 58 15.81 -0.50 -5.46
CA CYS A 58 16.66 0.51 -6.08
C CYS A 58 17.37 1.45 -5.09
N SER A 59 17.35 1.15 -3.77
CA SER A 59 17.85 2.03 -2.69
C SER A 59 19.26 2.62 -2.88
N GLU A 60 20.12 1.98 -3.67
CA GLU A 60 21.49 2.43 -4.00
C GLU A 60 21.63 3.16 -5.35
N CYS A 61 20.52 3.45 -6.06
CA CYS A 61 20.56 4.14 -7.35
C CYS A 61 20.61 5.65 -7.17
N GLU A 62 21.53 6.32 -7.88
CA GLU A 62 21.69 7.78 -7.86
C GLU A 62 20.45 8.55 -8.36
N TYR A 63 19.65 7.92 -9.23
CA TYR A 63 18.41 8.49 -9.76
C TYR A 63 17.21 8.24 -8.83
N LEU A 64 17.35 7.45 -7.76
CA LEU A 64 16.25 7.22 -6.82
C LEU A 64 16.06 8.45 -5.93
N LYS A 65 14.86 9.01 -5.94
CA LYS A 65 14.44 10.08 -5.04
C LYS A 65 13.29 9.61 -4.16
N CYS A 66 13.30 10.05 -2.91
CA CYS A 66 12.22 9.83 -1.96
C CYS A 66 11.54 11.16 -1.68
N VAL A 67 10.22 11.22 -1.85
CA VAL A 67 9.38 12.33 -1.36
C VAL A 67 8.60 11.83 -0.17
N ASP A 68 8.71 12.57 0.93
CA ASP A 68 8.04 12.30 2.19
C ASP A 68 6.96 13.37 2.40
N TYR A 69 5.70 13.02 2.12
CA TYR A 69 4.55 13.93 2.27
C TYR A 69 3.48 13.33 3.18
N MET A 70 3.04 12.11 2.86
CA MET A 70 2.11 11.32 3.69
C MET A 70 2.60 9.89 3.86
N TYR A 71 3.20 9.34 2.80
CA TYR A 71 3.98 8.10 2.79
C TYR A 71 5.30 8.37 2.07
N LYS A 72 6.34 7.57 2.35
CA LYS A 72 7.58 7.59 1.57
C LYS A 72 7.31 7.07 0.18
N ASN A 73 7.22 7.98 -0.78
CA ASN A 73 7.08 7.66 -2.18
C ASN A 73 8.44 7.74 -2.86
N TYR A 74 8.80 6.68 -3.57
CA TYR A 74 10.07 6.59 -4.27
C TYR A 74 9.83 6.70 -5.77
N TYR A 75 10.66 7.48 -6.45
CA TYR A 75 10.58 7.68 -7.90
C TYR A 75 11.97 7.69 -8.53
N CYS A 76 12.04 7.33 -9.80
CA CYS A 76 13.26 7.40 -10.59
C CYS A 76 13.30 8.73 -11.35
N ASP A 77 14.15 9.64 -10.89
CA ASP A 77 14.29 10.99 -11.43
C ASP A 77 15.45 11.04 -12.43
N HIS A 78 15.19 10.53 -13.63
CA HIS A 78 16.10 10.61 -14.78
C HIS A 78 15.51 11.54 -15.86
N GLU A 79 16.36 12.26 -16.59
CA GLU A 79 15.97 13.20 -17.65
C GLU A 79 15.20 12.54 -18.81
N TYR A 80 15.60 11.34 -19.23
CA TYR A 80 14.89 10.51 -20.23
C TYR A 80 13.73 9.66 -19.67
N ARG A 81 13.14 10.00 -18.52
CA ARG A 81 11.92 9.32 -18.05
C ARG A 81 10.76 9.58 -19.03
N THR A 82 9.91 8.58 -19.23
CA THR A 82 8.79 8.65 -20.17
C THR A 82 7.45 8.92 -19.50
N ASP A 83 7.38 8.84 -18.17
CA ASP A 83 6.21 9.16 -17.36
C ASP A 83 6.49 10.34 -16.41
N ASP A 84 5.44 11.12 -16.11
CA ASP A 84 5.56 12.34 -15.30
C ASP A 84 5.94 12.04 -13.84
N MET A 85 5.64 10.83 -13.35
CA MET A 85 6.04 10.35 -12.04
C MET A 85 6.33 8.84 -12.10
N GLY A 86 7.57 8.49 -12.46
CA GLY A 86 8.08 7.11 -12.47
C GLY A 86 8.12 6.48 -11.08
N LYS A 87 6.94 6.21 -10.51
CA LYS A 87 6.73 5.62 -9.19
C LYS A 87 7.41 4.27 -9.18
N VAL A 88 8.45 4.15 -8.36
CA VAL A 88 9.20 2.92 -8.21
C VAL A 88 8.40 2.02 -7.28
N GLY A 89 7.78 0.99 -7.87
CA GLY A 89 7.15 -0.09 -7.12
C GLY A 89 8.19 -1.03 -6.49
N VAL A 90 7.70 -1.99 -5.70
CA VAL A 90 8.51 -3.14 -5.23
C VAL A 90 8.63 -4.22 -6.32
N ASP A 91 7.77 -4.15 -7.35
CA ASP A 91 7.71 -5.13 -8.45
C ASP A 91 8.96 -5.15 -9.33
N ASN A 92 9.30 -6.36 -9.79
CA ASN A 92 10.52 -6.83 -10.45
C ASN A 92 11.20 -5.84 -11.42
N PRO A 93 12.10 -4.96 -10.94
CA PRO A 93 13.08 -4.29 -11.79
C PRO A 93 14.23 -5.30 -11.96
N PRO A 94 14.47 -5.81 -13.17
CA PRO A 94 14.87 -4.97 -14.30
C PRO A 94 14.17 -5.21 -15.65
N GLU A 95 13.29 -6.21 -15.76
CA GLU A 95 12.65 -6.57 -17.05
C GLU A 95 11.72 -5.46 -17.56
N THR A 96 11.03 -4.79 -16.65
CA THR A 96 10.10 -3.68 -16.92
C THR A 96 10.79 -2.31 -16.89
N SER A 97 12.09 -2.25 -16.59
CA SER A 97 12.83 -1.00 -16.48
C SER A 97 13.19 -0.39 -17.84
N PRO A 98 13.26 0.95 -17.98
CA PRO A 98 13.70 1.60 -19.21
C PRO A 98 15.14 1.25 -19.63
N ALA A 99 15.47 1.40 -20.92
CA ALA A 99 16.79 1.08 -21.47
C ALA A 99 17.96 1.85 -20.83
N TRP A 100 17.70 3.07 -20.39
CA TRP A 100 18.70 3.90 -19.71
C TRP A 100 18.96 3.48 -18.25
N CYS A 101 18.16 2.59 -17.67
CA CYS A 101 18.30 2.21 -16.26
C CYS A 101 19.62 1.43 -16.03
N PRO A 102 20.51 1.90 -15.13
CA PRO A 102 21.78 1.21 -14.84
C PRO A 102 21.58 -0.22 -14.29
N LYS A 103 20.48 -0.46 -13.55
CA LYS A 103 20.16 -1.80 -13.03
C LYS A 103 19.70 -2.76 -14.13
N ARG A 104 19.08 -2.27 -15.22
CA ARG A 104 18.75 -3.07 -16.42
C ARG A 104 20.00 -3.52 -17.17
N ALA A 105 20.95 -2.61 -17.36
CA ALA A 105 22.22 -2.93 -18.02
C ALA A 105 23.01 -4.00 -17.24
N LYS A 106 23.10 -3.89 -15.91
CA LYS A 106 23.76 -4.89 -15.05
C LYS A 106 23.10 -6.28 -15.13
N PHE A 107 21.77 -6.35 -15.20
CA PHE A 107 21.07 -7.62 -15.39
C PHE A 107 21.36 -8.27 -16.74
N ASN A 108 21.39 -7.48 -17.83
CA ASN A 108 21.76 -8.01 -19.15
C ASN A 108 23.21 -8.51 -19.20
N ILE A 109 24.13 -7.89 -18.45
CA ILE A 109 25.53 -8.31 -18.36
C ILE A 109 25.66 -9.61 -17.54
N MET A 110 24.97 -9.73 -16.40
CA MET A 110 25.00 -10.95 -15.57
C MET A 110 24.22 -12.12 -16.19
N GLY A 111 23.06 -11.85 -16.80
CA GLY A 111 22.25 -12.85 -17.51
C GLY A 111 22.92 -13.36 -18.79
N GLY A 112 23.80 -12.56 -19.40
CA GLY A 112 24.62 -12.97 -20.54
C GLY A 112 25.78 -13.91 -20.17
N LEU A 113 26.20 -13.97 -18.91
CA LEU A 113 27.28 -14.87 -18.45
C LEU A 113 26.78 -16.31 -18.17
N ASN A 114 25.47 -16.52 -18.01
CA ASN A 114 24.89 -17.85 -17.74
C ASN A 114 24.43 -18.61 -18.99
N ASN A 115 24.59 -18.04 -20.19
CA ASN A 115 24.27 -18.71 -21.46
C ASN A 115 25.53 -19.05 -22.28
N GLY A 116 26.55 -19.56 -21.60
CA GLY A 116 27.77 -20.10 -22.19
C GLY A 116 27.93 -21.58 -21.88
N ARG A 117 27.35 -22.41 -22.77
CA ARG A 117 27.80 -23.73 -23.25
C ARG A 117 28.35 -24.76 -22.25
#